data_AF-A0A946QMS2-F1
#
_entry.id   AF-A0A946QMS2-F1
#
_cell.length_a   1.000
_cell.length_b   1.000
_cell.length_c   1.000
_cell.angle_alpha   90.00
_cell.angle_beta   90.00
_cell.angle_gamma   90.00
#
_symmetry.space_group_name_H-M   'P 1'
#
loop_
_entity.id
_entity.type
_entity.pdbx_description
1 polymer ?
#
loop_
_entity_poly.entity_id
_entity_poly.type
_entity_poly.pdbx_seq_one_letter_code
_entity_poly.pdbx_strand_id
1 'polypeptide(L)'
;MFSLNRIHIIGYQTQPVEVRQTPGGTSVTDLNLVVPYSFKSEKGETLKGKGFHTVTLWGAMADIAAQYVRPGSQLFVAGRLQTDSWEDEKSGEKRTKTKVVGMDMILLDPKDGQLPAPDGAPNVCNVVNSAEVIGNVTKDPEMRTTTNGQQVLTIGVASNEKWKDRATNEMKERTEFHNVVIWGELAEEVSRVVKKGSRVYAKGRVQTRSWETQAGSKRTTTEVIADSVCLLGIASPEANDSVQAGSTSAPVAQSAPAPVAAAPAAASNAAEAAAVASVPEVSYTSDVKAEDLPF
;
A
#
# COMPACT_ATOMS: atom_id res chain seq x y z
N MET A 1 -2.07 2.28 21.41
CA MET A 1 -1.39 1.18 20.69
C MET A 1 -0.97 1.71 19.33
N PHE A 2 0.25 1.47 18.86
CA PHE A 2 0.69 1.99 17.56
C PHE A 2 -0.15 1.35 16.45
N SER A 3 -0.58 2.12 15.46
CA SER A 3 -1.28 1.62 14.28
C SER A 3 -0.67 2.27 13.04
N LEU A 4 -0.89 1.67 11.88
CA LEU A 4 -0.45 2.22 10.61
C LEU A 4 -1.66 2.31 9.70
N ASN A 5 -1.79 3.45 9.03
CA ASN A 5 -2.80 3.68 8.02
C ASN A 5 -2.17 4.66 7.03
N ARG A 6 -1.55 4.11 5.98
CA ARG A 6 -0.87 4.89 4.95
C ARG A 6 -1.32 4.46 3.58
N ILE A 7 -1.65 5.46 2.78
CA ILE A 7 -2.00 5.33 1.38
C ILE A 7 -1.01 6.15 0.57
N HIS A 8 -0.46 5.54 -0.48
CA HIS A 8 0.36 6.23 -1.46
C HIS A 8 -0.28 6.05 -2.83
N ILE A 9 -0.62 7.16 -3.47
CA ILE A 9 -1.24 7.17 -4.80
C ILE A 9 -0.42 8.08 -5.70
N ILE A 10 -0.02 7.56 -6.86
CA ILE A 10 0.36 8.37 -8.01
C ILE A 10 -0.78 8.27 -9.00
N GLY A 11 -1.32 9.41 -9.43
CA GLY A 11 -2.44 9.43 -10.35
C GLY A 11 -2.50 10.74 -11.12
N TYR A 12 -3.46 10.80 -12.03
CA TYR A 12 -3.72 11.97 -12.86
C TYR A 12 -5.03 12.62 -12.45
N GLN A 13 -5.02 13.92 -12.23
CA GLN A 13 -6.23 14.66 -11.94
C GLN A 13 -7.13 14.70 -13.17
N THR A 14 -8.40 14.30 -13.02
CA THR A 14 -9.34 14.19 -14.15
C THR A 14 -10.17 15.44 -14.40
N GLN A 15 -10.37 16.26 -13.36
CA GLN A 15 -11.29 17.39 -13.38
C GLN A 15 -10.61 18.67 -12.86
N PRO A 16 -11.13 19.86 -13.16
CA PRO A 16 -10.66 21.09 -12.52
C PRO A 16 -10.78 20.97 -10.99
N VAL A 17 -9.83 21.58 -10.27
CA VAL A 17 -9.84 21.57 -8.80
C VAL A 17 -10.81 22.62 -8.28
N GLU A 18 -11.82 22.18 -7.55
CA GLU A 18 -12.80 23.05 -6.89
C GLU A 18 -12.51 23.12 -5.39
N VAL A 19 -12.23 24.31 -4.87
CA VAL A 19 -12.05 24.54 -3.45
C VAL A 19 -13.35 25.03 -2.85
N ARG A 20 -13.71 24.44 -1.72
CA ARG A 20 -14.80 24.84 -0.85
C ARG A 20 -14.27 25.20 0.52
N GLN A 21 -14.91 26.14 1.20
CA GLN A 21 -14.56 26.50 2.57
C GLN A 21 -15.54 25.85 3.55
N THR A 22 -15.01 25.33 4.66
CA THR A 22 -15.86 24.91 5.78
C THR A 22 -16.43 26.13 6.52
N PRO A 23 -17.48 25.97 7.34
CA PRO A 23 -17.96 27.04 8.22
C PRO A 23 -16.87 27.63 9.13
N GLY A 24 -15.82 26.85 9.44
CA GLY A 24 -14.64 27.29 10.17
C GLY A 24 -13.56 27.97 9.31
N GLY A 25 -13.85 28.33 8.06
CA GLY A 25 -12.93 29.02 7.15
C GLY A 25 -11.78 28.17 6.60
N THR A 26 -11.76 26.86 6.86
CA THR A 26 -10.71 25.97 6.35
C THR A 26 -11.02 25.56 4.91
N SER A 27 -10.08 25.77 3.99
CA SER A 27 -10.16 25.29 2.60
C SER A 27 -10.16 23.76 2.52
N VAL A 28 -11.00 23.21 1.66
CA VAL A 28 -11.10 21.78 1.37
C VAL A 28 -11.29 21.59 -0.12
N THR A 29 -10.63 20.60 -0.70
CA THR A 29 -10.88 20.18 -2.08
C THR A 29 -10.84 18.67 -2.19
N ASP A 30 -11.61 18.13 -3.12
CA ASP A 30 -11.64 16.71 -3.45
C ASP A 30 -11.00 16.52 -4.83
N LEU A 31 -9.81 15.93 -4.87
CA LEU A 31 -9.14 15.53 -6.10
C LEU A 31 -9.71 14.19 -6.60
N ASN A 32 -9.96 14.09 -7.90
CA ASN A 32 -10.48 12.89 -8.55
C ASN A 32 -9.37 12.30 -9.42
N LEU A 33 -8.58 11.43 -8.81
CA LEU A 33 -7.39 10.85 -9.43
C LEU A 33 -7.75 9.59 -10.19
N VAL A 34 -7.35 9.55 -11.46
CA VAL A 34 -7.31 8.30 -12.23
C VAL A 34 -5.96 7.63 -12.07
N VAL A 35 -5.99 6.35 -11.72
CA VAL A 35 -4.83 5.50 -11.53
C VAL A 35 -4.97 4.36 -12.54
N PRO A 36 -4.29 4.44 -13.70
CA PRO A 36 -4.27 3.33 -14.64
C PRO A 36 -3.58 2.12 -14.03
N TYR A 37 -4.12 0.93 -14.26
CA TYR A 37 -3.46 -0.32 -13.87
C TYR A 37 -3.51 -1.30 -15.03
N SER A 38 -2.54 -2.20 -15.08
CA SER A 38 -2.54 -3.32 -16.01
C SER A 38 -2.44 -4.62 -15.23
N PHE A 39 -3.13 -5.64 -15.70
CA PHE A 39 -3.02 -6.98 -15.16
C PHE A 39 -3.06 -8.00 -16.29
N LYS A 40 -2.42 -9.14 -16.09
CA LYS A 40 -2.45 -10.23 -17.05
C LYS A 40 -3.69 -11.10 -16.76
N SER A 41 -4.46 -11.34 -17.81
CA SER A 41 -5.50 -12.36 -17.81
C SER A 41 -4.87 -13.76 -17.72
N GLU A 42 -5.67 -14.75 -17.33
CA GLU A 42 -5.29 -16.17 -17.33
C GLU A 42 -4.81 -16.65 -18.72
N LYS A 43 -5.32 -16.02 -19.79
CA LYS A 43 -4.91 -16.25 -21.19
C LYS A 43 -3.62 -15.53 -21.59
N GLY A 44 -2.92 -14.90 -20.65
CA GLY A 44 -1.67 -14.15 -20.89
C GLY A 44 -1.85 -12.75 -21.52
N GLU A 45 -3.06 -12.38 -21.91
CA GLU A 45 -3.37 -11.05 -22.45
C GLU A 45 -3.23 -9.97 -21.39
N THR A 46 -2.59 -8.84 -21.73
CA THR A 46 -2.48 -7.69 -20.82
C THR A 46 -3.72 -6.82 -20.92
N LEU A 47 -4.55 -6.85 -19.88
CA LEU A 47 -5.73 -6.02 -19.77
C LEU A 47 -5.39 -4.71 -19.06
N LYS A 48 -5.92 -3.60 -19.58
CA LYS A 48 -5.76 -2.26 -19.00
C LYS A 48 -7.06 -1.84 -18.31
N GLY A 49 -6.93 -1.35 -17.09
CA GLY A 49 -8.02 -0.84 -16.27
C GLY A 49 -7.74 0.58 -15.76
N LYS A 50 -8.79 1.23 -15.25
CA LYS A 50 -8.71 2.55 -14.62
C LYS A 50 -9.31 2.47 -13.22
N GLY A 51 -8.53 2.81 -12.20
CA GLY A 51 -9.02 3.03 -10.84
C GLY A 51 -9.32 4.52 -10.67
N PHE A 52 -10.44 4.85 -10.04
CA PHE A 52 -10.76 6.23 -9.67
C PHE A 52 -10.73 6.35 -8.14
N HIS A 53 -9.95 7.31 -7.65
CA HIS A 53 -9.79 7.56 -6.23
C HIS A 53 -10.05 9.02 -5.91
N THR A 54 -10.97 9.26 -4.97
CA THR A 54 -11.20 10.59 -4.43
C THR A 54 -10.26 10.83 -3.25
N VAL A 55 -9.43 11.86 -3.36
CA VAL A 55 -8.51 12.31 -2.32
C VAL A 55 -8.95 13.68 -1.81
N THR A 56 -9.27 13.77 -0.52
CA THR A 56 -9.59 15.05 0.11
C THR A 56 -8.31 15.71 0.64
N LEU A 57 -8.05 16.96 0.22
CA LEU A 57 -7.00 17.82 0.75
C LEU A 57 -7.59 18.93 1.63
N TRP A 58 -6.83 19.36 2.63
CA TRP A 58 -7.27 20.34 3.63
C TRP A 58 -6.27 21.49 3.78
N GLY A 59 -6.81 22.66 4.13
CA GLY A 59 -6.04 23.88 4.42
C GLY A 59 -5.12 24.27 3.27
N ALA A 60 -3.87 24.59 3.59
CA ALA A 60 -2.88 25.04 2.61
C ALA A 60 -2.69 24.07 1.42
N MET A 61 -2.84 22.76 1.63
CA MET A 61 -2.74 21.80 0.52
C MET A 61 -3.88 21.96 -0.49
N ALA A 62 -5.09 22.29 -0.02
CA ALA A 62 -6.22 22.55 -0.89
C ALA A 62 -6.00 23.83 -1.71
N ASP A 63 -5.44 24.87 -1.08
CA ASP A 63 -5.13 26.14 -1.75
C ASP A 63 -4.04 25.96 -2.81
N ILE A 64 -2.96 25.23 -2.48
CA ILE A 64 -1.88 24.87 -3.42
C ILE A 64 -2.46 24.05 -4.58
N ALA A 65 -3.31 23.06 -4.30
CA ALA A 65 -3.93 22.25 -5.34
C ALA A 65 -4.78 23.12 -6.29
N ALA A 66 -5.61 24.03 -5.79
CA ALA A 66 -6.35 24.96 -6.64
C ALA A 66 -5.44 25.83 -7.51
N GLN A 67 -4.33 26.31 -6.95
CA GLN A 67 -3.44 27.19 -7.67
C GLN A 67 -2.70 26.47 -8.79
N TYR A 68 -2.21 25.24 -8.57
CA TYR A 68 -1.24 24.60 -9.47
C TYR A 68 -1.75 23.34 -10.19
N VAL A 69 -2.71 22.61 -9.62
CA VAL A 69 -3.18 21.35 -10.22
C VAL A 69 -4.22 21.66 -11.32
N ARG A 70 -4.09 20.99 -12.46
CA ARG A 70 -4.99 21.11 -13.61
C ARG A 70 -5.48 19.74 -14.06
N PRO A 71 -6.54 19.65 -14.88
CA PRO A 71 -6.88 18.40 -15.54
C PRO A 71 -5.67 17.87 -16.33
N GLY A 72 -5.34 16.61 -16.13
CA GLY A 72 -4.15 15.96 -16.70
C GLY A 72 -2.91 15.99 -15.80
N SER A 73 -2.87 16.83 -14.75
CA SER A 73 -1.72 16.90 -13.86
C SER A 73 -1.43 15.58 -13.17
N GLN A 74 -0.18 15.14 -13.22
CA GLN A 74 0.32 14.00 -12.49
C GLN A 74 0.77 14.42 -11.09
N LEU A 75 0.31 13.67 -10.09
CA LEU A 75 0.61 13.98 -8.70
C LEU A 75 0.80 12.71 -7.88
N PHE A 76 1.74 12.79 -6.95
CA PHE A 76 1.88 11.87 -5.84
C PHE A 76 1.13 12.43 -4.64
N VAL A 77 0.36 11.58 -3.97
CA VAL A 77 -0.29 11.86 -2.70
C VAL A 77 0.08 10.77 -1.72
N ALA A 78 0.59 11.18 -0.56
CA ALA A 78 0.62 10.35 0.63
C ALA A 78 -0.53 10.76 1.55
N GLY A 79 -1.22 9.79 2.13
CA GLY A 79 -2.37 10.05 2.96
C GLY A 79 -2.78 8.85 3.78
N ARG A 80 -4.05 8.84 4.17
CA ARG A 80 -4.65 7.79 4.99
C ARG A 80 -6.09 7.55 4.57
N LEU A 81 -6.62 6.38 4.89
CA LEU A 81 -8.07 6.15 4.80
C LEU A 81 -8.76 6.76 6.02
N GLN A 82 -9.85 7.47 5.77
CA GLN A 82 -10.71 8.01 6.81
C GLN A 82 -12.16 7.72 6.45
N THR A 83 -12.93 7.22 7.40
CA THR A 83 -14.37 7.01 7.22
C THR A 83 -15.15 8.12 7.90
N ASP A 84 -15.84 8.92 7.09
CA ASP A 84 -16.78 9.91 7.60
C ASP A 84 -18.17 9.29 7.69
N SER A 85 -18.91 9.66 8.74
CA SER A 85 -20.30 9.25 8.98
C SER A 85 -21.17 10.49 9.15
N TRP A 86 -22.29 10.54 8.43
CA TRP A 86 -23.25 11.64 8.53
C TRP A 86 -24.67 11.12 8.37
N GLU A 87 -25.65 11.92 8.78
CA GLU A 87 -27.06 11.64 8.55
C GLU A 87 -27.51 12.38 7.29
N ASP A 88 -28.12 11.65 6.36
CA ASP A 88 -28.65 12.25 5.14
C ASP A 88 -29.91 13.05 5.48
N GLU A 89 -29.82 14.37 5.29
CA GLU A 89 -30.86 15.34 5.66
C GLU A 89 -32.21 15.06 4.98
N LYS A 90 -32.21 14.40 3.81
CA LYS A 90 -33.43 14.06 3.08
C LYS A 90 -34.07 12.74 3.52
N SER A 91 -33.26 11.77 3.96
CA SER A 91 -33.72 10.40 4.24
C SER A 91 -33.64 10.00 5.71
N GLY A 92 -32.99 10.82 6.57
CA GLY A 92 -32.66 10.46 7.96
C GLY A 92 -31.70 9.27 8.07
N GLU A 93 -31.15 8.81 6.94
CA GLU A 93 -30.38 7.58 6.91
C GLU A 93 -28.91 7.88 7.25
N LYS A 94 -28.32 7.08 8.15
CA LYS A 94 -26.88 7.12 8.42
C LYS A 94 -26.12 6.66 7.18
N ARG A 95 -25.27 7.55 6.66
CA ARG A 95 -24.36 7.30 5.53
C ARG A 95 -22.93 7.30 6.02
N THR A 96 -22.14 6.42 5.44
CA THR A 96 -20.70 6.38 5.65
C THR A 96 -19.98 6.48 4.30
N LYS A 97 -18.84 7.16 4.29
CA LYS A 97 -17.95 7.21 3.11
C LYS A 97 -16.51 7.17 3.58
N THR A 98 -15.82 6.13 3.14
CA THR A 98 -14.38 6.01 3.29
C THR A 98 -13.69 6.71 2.13
N LYS A 99 -12.85 7.69 2.47
CA LYS A 99 -12.10 8.52 1.53
C LYS A 99 -10.62 8.51 1.87
N VAL A 100 -9.77 8.85 0.91
CA VAL A 100 -8.35 9.09 1.17
C VAL A 100 -8.21 10.55 1.62
N VAL A 101 -7.65 10.78 2.79
CA VAL A 101 -7.27 12.12 3.25
C VAL A 101 -5.78 12.31 2.96
N GLY A 102 -5.47 13.23 2.07
CA GLY A 102 -4.09 13.56 1.73
C GLY A 102 -3.42 14.30 2.88
N MET A 103 -2.20 13.88 3.18
CA MET A 103 -1.32 14.46 4.20
C MET A 103 -0.08 15.08 3.58
N ASP A 104 0.34 14.57 2.43
CA ASP A 104 1.43 15.11 1.62
C ASP A 104 1.05 15.01 0.14
N MET A 105 1.51 15.97 -0.66
CA MET A 105 1.23 16.06 -2.09
C MET A 105 2.45 16.62 -2.82
N ILE A 106 2.87 15.93 -3.88
CA ILE A 106 3.95 16.35 -4.76
C ILE A 106 3.41 16.40 -6.18
N LEU A 107 3.54 17.55 -6.84
CA LEU A 107 3.28 17.67 -8.28
C LEU A 107 4.44 17.02 -9.04
N LEU A 108 4.11 16.10 -9.93
CA LEU A 108 5.09 15.33 -10.70
C LEU A 108 5.15 15.76 -12.16
N ASP A 109 4.35 16.76 -12.55
CA ASP A 109 4.35 17.27 -13.92
C ASP A 109 5.77 17.79 -14.30
N PRO A 110 6.36 17.29 -15.39
CA PRO A 110 7.61 17.83 -15.90
C PRO A 110 7.43 19.28 -16.37
N LYS A 111 8.48 20.09 -16.20
CA LYS A 111 8.46 21.52 -16.56
C LYS A 111 8.13 21.77 -18.04
N ASP A 112 8.56 20.87 -18.92
CA ASP A 112 8.40 20.97 -20.38
C ASP A 112 7.11 20.28 -20.88
N GLY A 113 6.22 19.87 -19.97
CA GLY A 113 5.00 19.13 -20.29
C GLY A 113 5.22 17.62 -20.40
N GLN A 114 4.13 16.85 -20.34
CA GLN A 114 4.19 15.39 -20.31
C GLN A 114 4.88 14.83 -21.55
N LEU A 115 5.90 14.00 -21.32
CA LEU A 115 6.59 13.28 -22.39
C LEU A 115 5.67 12.20 -22.98
N PRO A 116 5.79 11.89 -24.28
CA PRO A 116 5.08 10.76 -24.85
C PRO A 116 5.53 9.46 -24.16
N ALA A 117 4.60 8.51 -24.04
CA ALA A 117 4.92 7.20 -23.48
C ALA A 117 6.01 6.52 -24.34
N PRO A 118 7.10 6.02 -23.75
CA PRO A 118 8.13 5.32 -24.49
C PRO A 118 7.58 4.02 -25.10
N ASP A 119 7.91 3.79 -26.37
CA ASP A 119 7.55 2.56 -27.07
C ASP A 119 8.23 1.34 -26.41
N GLY A 120 7.49 0.24 -26.25
CA GLY A 120 8.03 -1.03 -25.76
C GLY A 120 8.26 -1.16 -24.25
N ALA A 121 7.97 -0.12 -23.43
CA ALA A 121 8.17 -0.16 -21.98
C ALA A 121 6.88 0.08 -21.15
N PRO A 122 5.78 -0.66 -21.40
CA PRO A 122 4.47 -0.38 -20.78
C PRO A 122 4.47 -0.51 -19.25
N ASN A 123 5.37 -1.32 -18.68
CA ASN A 123 5.43 -1.56 -17.24
C ASN A 123 6.15 -0.45 -16.46
N VAL A 124 6.98 0.35 -17.13
CA VAL A 124 7.71 1.48 -16.51
C VAL A 124 6.79 2.68 -16.32
N CYS A 125 5.76 2.80 -17.14
CA CYS A 125 4.72 3.83 -17.03
C CYS A 125 3.63 3.48 -16.00
N ASN A 126 3.77 2.39 -15.25
CA ASN A 126 2.82 2.04 -14.20
C ASN A 126 2.83 3.08 -13.09
N VAL A 127 1.65 3.39 -12.57
CA VAL A 127 1.49 4.29 -11.42
C VAL A 127 1.45 3.50 -10.12
N VAL A 128 1.58 4.22 -9.00
CA VAL A 128 1.57 3.65 -7.65
C VAL A 128 0.16 3.72 -7.06
N ASN A 129 -0.34 2.60 -6.54
CA ASN A 129 -1.46 2.54 -5.62
C ASN A 129 -1.10 1.52 -4.53
N SER A 130 -0.65 2.03 -3.39
CA SER A 130 -0.24 1.23 -2.25
C SER A 130 -1.06 1.63 -1.03
N ALA A 131 -1.57 0.63 -0.33
CA ALA A 131 -2.29 0.75 0.93
C ALA A 131 -1.61 -0.12 1.98
N GLU A 132 -1.32 0.46 3.13
CA GLU A 132 -0.66 -0.20 4.26
C GLU A 132 -1.44 0.06 5.53
N VAL A 133 -1.92 -1.03 6.15
CA VAL A 133 -2.75 -0.96 7.35
C VAL A 133 -2.19 -1.90 8.42
N ILE A 134 -1.93 -1.37 9.61
CA ILE A 134 -1.65 -2.16 10.82
C ILE A 134 -2.76 -1.89 11.82
N GLY A 135 -3.41 -2.96 12.26
CA GLY A 135 -4.50 -2.86 13.23
C GLY A 135 -4.89 -4.20 13.83
N ASN A 136 -6.04 -4.20 14.50
CA ASN A 136 -6.62 -5.39 15.13
C ASN A 136 -7.87 -5.83 14.39
N VAL A 137 -7.99 -7.12 14.16
CA VAL A 137 -9.16 -7.72 13.50
C VAL A 137 -10.39 -7.60 14.40
N THR A 138 -11.49 -7.06 13.87
CA THR A 138 -12.67 -6.67 14.66
C THR A 138 -13.70 -7.77 14.83
N LYS A 139 -13.75 -8.70 13.86
CA LYS A 139 -14.66 -9.86 13.83
C LYS A 139 -13.93 -11.08 13.28
N ASP A 140 -14.47 -12.26 13.55
CA ASP A 140 -13.87 -13.48 13.00
C ASP A 140 -13.91 -13.47 11.46
N PRO A 141 -12.85 -13.96 10.79
CA PRO A 141 -12.78 -13.99 9.34
C PRO A 141 -13.88 -14.88 8.75
N GLU A 142 -14.65 -14.32 7.81
CA GLU A 142 -15.72 -15.02 7.10
C GLU A 142 -15.30 -15.27 5.65
N MET A 143 -14.96 -16.51 5.34
CA MET A 143 -14.63 -16.91 3.97
C MET A 143 -15.91 -17.03 3.12
N ARG A 144 -15.83 -16.56 1.89
CA ARG A 144 -16.92 -16.64 0.91
C ARG A 144 -16.34 -17.16 -0.40
N THR A 145 -17.16 -17.89 -1.15
CA THR A 145 -16.82 -18.30 -2.51
C THR A 145 -17.61 -17.45 -3.49
N THR A 146 -16.92 -16.89 -4.48
CA THR A 146 -17.56 -16.11 -5.55
C THR A 146 -18.25 -17.03 -6.55
N THR A 147 -19.12 -16.46 -7.40
CA THR A 147 -19.82 -17.20 -8.48
C THR A 147 -18.86 -17.90 -9.44
N ASN A 148 -17.63 -17.38 -9.57
CA ASN A 148 -16.58 -17.93 -10.42
C ASN A 148 -15.71 -18.98 -9.69
N GLY A 149 -16.11 -19.42 -8.49
CA GLY A 149 -15.39 -20.42 -7.69
C GLY A 149 -14.17 -19.91 -6.92
N GLN A 150 -13.79 -18.64 -7.07
CA GLN A 150 -12.65 -18.08 -6.32
C GLN A 150 -13.01 -17.83 -4.85
N GLN A 151 -12.10 -18.22 -3.96
CA GLN A 151 -12.20 -17.90 -2.52
C GLN A 151 -11.86 -16.43 -2.27
N VAL A 152 -12.68 -15.79 -1.44
CA VAL A 152 -12.49 -14.43 -0.98
C VAL A 152 -12.72 -14.37 0.53
N LEU A 153 -11.84 -13.66 1.23
CA LEU A 153 -11.94 -13.40 2.64
C LEU A 153 -12.01 -11.88 2.88
N THR A 154 -13.04 -11.43 3.61
CA THR A 154 -13.13 -10.04 4.05
C THR A 154 -12.91 -9.96 5.55
N ILE A 155 -11.87 -9.23 5.97
CA ILE A 155 -11.60 -8.94 7.38
C ILE A 155 -11.80 -7.45 7.67
N GLY A 156 -12.39 -7.15 8.83
CA GLY A 156 -12.45 -5.79 9.36
C GLY A 156 -11.24 -5.53 10.23
N VAL A 157 -10.48 -4.46 9.96
CA VAL A 157 -9.28 -4.08 10.71
C VAL A 157 -9.50 -2.72 11.35
N ALA A 158 -9.34 -2.62 12.66
CA ALA A 158 -9.40 -1.37 13.41
C ALA A 158 -8.00 -0.78 13.61
N SER A 159 -7.80 0.48 13.24
CA SER A 159 -6.57 1.24 13.50
C SER A 159 -6.87 2.46 14.36
N ASN A 160 -6.13 2.66 15.44
CA ASN A 160 -6.30 3.83 16.31
C ASN A 160 -5.30 4.93 15.97
N GLU A 161 -5.80 6.13 15.74
CA GLU A 161 -5.03 7.33 15.51
C GLU A 161 -5.08 8.23 16.76
N LYS A 162 -3.92 8.75 17.19
CA LYS A 162 -3.83 9.77 18.22
C LYS A 162 -3.29 11.05 17.62
N TRP A 163 -4.01 12.16 17.79
CA TRP A 163 -3.55 13.47 17.37
C TRP A 163 -3.81 14.50 18.46
N LYS A 164 -3.07 15.59 18.39
CA LYS A 164 -3.26 16.73 19.28
C LYS A 164 -4.21 17.72 18.61
N ASP A 165 -5.33 18.01 19.26
CA ASP A 165 -6.28 19.00 18.76
C ASP A 165 -5.65 20.39 18.87
N ARG A 166 -5.70 21.16 17.77
CA ARG A 166 -5.12 22.51 17.72
C ARG A 166 -5.94 23.54 18.50
N ALA A 167 -7.24 23.33 18.67
CA ALA A 167 -8.12 24.25 19.38
C ALA A 167 -8.07 24.03 20.90
N THR A 168 -8.12 22.79 21.35
CA THR A 168 -8.15 22.47 22.80
C THR A 168 -6.79 22.11 23.38
N ASN A 169 -5.77 21.89 22.54
CA ASN A 169 -4.44 21.44 22.94
C ASN A 169 -4.43 20.04 23.60
N GLU A 170 -5.56 19.33 23.57
CA GLU A 170 -5.74 18.00 24.16
C GLU A 170 -5.40 16.89 23.17
N MET A 171 -5.02 15.72 23.70
CA MET A 171 -4.82 14.51 22.90
C MET A 171 -6.18 13.85 22.62
N LYS A 172 -6.55 13.77 21.34
CA LYS A 172 -7.73 13.04 20.87
C LYS A 172 -7.32 11.70 20.27
N GLU A 173 -8.20 10.71 20.40
CA GLU A 173 -8.05 9.38 19.82
C GLU A 173 -9.26 9.08 18.93
N ARG A 174 -9.01 8.45 17.78
CA ARG A 174 -10.04 8.02 16.84
C ARG A 174 -9.72 6.64 16.33
N THR A 175 -10.73 5.78 16.31
CA THR A 175 -10.64 4.45 15.73
C THR A 175 -11.21 4.50 14.32
N GLU A 176 -10.39 4.11 13.35
CA GLU A 176 -10.78 3.92 11.95
C GLU A 176 -10.98 2.44 11.67
N PHE A 177 -12.01 2.13 10.90
CA PHE A 177 -12.35 0.77 10.48
C PHE A 177 -12.08 0.61 8.99
N HIS A 178 -11.26 -0.39 8.65
CA HIS A 178 -10.85 -0.68 7.29
C HIS A 178 -11.38 -2.06 6.89
N ASN A 179 -11.95 -2.15 5.69
CA ASN A 179 -12.29 -3.44 5.10
C ASN A 179 -11.12 -3.90 4.24
N VAL A 180 -10.52 -5.02 4.61
CA VAL A 180 -9.44 -5.66 3.86
C VAL A 180 -10.00 -6.91 3.17
N VAL A 181 -9.86 -6.98 1.86
CA VAL A 181 -10.32 -8.08 1.01
C VAL A 181 -9.11 -8.85 0.50
N ILE A 182 -9.11 -10.14 0.74
CA ILE A 182 -8.01 -11.06 0.44
C ILE A 182 -8.57 -12.12 -0.51
N TRP A 183 -7.80 -12.53 -1.53
CA TRP A 183 -8.24 -13.44 -2.59
C TRP A 183 -7.39 -14.71 -2.64
N GLY A 184 -7.97 -15.78 -3.17
CA GLY A 184 -7.26 -17.00 -3.55
C GLY A 184 -6.65 -17.74 -2.36
N GLU A 185 -5.47 -18.32 -2.56
CA GLU A 185 -4.75 -19.13 -1.56
C GLU A 185 -4.44 -18.32 -0.29
N LEU A 186 -4.06 -17.04 -0.43
CA LEU A 186 -3.81 -16.16 0.70
C LEU A 186 -5.07 -16.01 1.59
N ALA A 187 -6.27 -16.03 1.00
CA ALA A 187 -7.51 -15.97 1.77
C ALA A 187 -7.68 -17.22 2.64
N GLU A 188 -7.37 -18.40 2.10
CA GLU A 188 -7.46 -19.66 2.85
C GLU A 188 -6.43 -19.71 3.98
N GLU A 189 -5.18 -19.34 3.71
CA GLU A 189 -4.12 -19.27 4.73
C GLU A 189 -4.49 -18.33 5.88
N VAL A 190 -4.90 -17.10 5.55
CA VAL A 190 -5.27 -16.10 6.55
C VAL A 190 -6.48 -16.57 7.36
N SER A 191 -7.46 -17.23 6.74
CA SER A 191 -8.65 -17.73 7.44
C SER A 191 -8.34 -18.78 8.52
N ARG A 192 -7.28 -19.57 8.34
CA ARG A 192 -6.87 -20.63 9.28
C ARG A 192 -6.20 -20.07 10.53
N VAL A 193 -5.53 -18.92 10.43
CA VAL A 193 -4.65 -18.39 11.50
C VAL A 193 -5.18 -17.12 12.16
N VAL A 194 -5.97 -16.32 11.44
CA VAL A 194 -6.50 -15.06 11.95
C VAL A 194 -7.83 -15.30 12.68
N LYS A 195 -8.02 -14.59 13.79
CA LYS A 195 -9.27 -14.57 14.56
C LYS A 195 -9.55 -13.15 15.04
N LYS A 196 -10.73 -12.90 15.61
CA LYS A 196 -11.03 -11.64 16.27
C LYS A 196 -9.93 -11.29 17.29
N GLY A 197 -9.46 -10.04 17.22
CA GLY A 197 -8.41 -9.49 18.07
C GLY A 197 -6.99 -9.68 17.53
N SER A 198 -6.77 -10.58 16.55
CA SER A 198 -5.47 -10.77 15.92
C SER A 198 -4.92 -9.46 15.37
N ARG A 199 -3.63 -9.22 15.60
CA ARG A 199 -2.94 -8.02 15.12
C ARG A 199 -2.35 -8.31 13.74
N VAL A 200 -2.73 -7.53 12.74
CA VAL A 200 -2.35 -7.82 11.35
C VAL A 200 -1.72 -6.59 10.70
N TYR A 201 -0.75 -6.83 9.83
CA TYR A 201 -0.31 -5.91 8.79
C TYR A 201 -0.90 -6.39 7.46
N ALA A 202 -1.60 -5.52 6.76
CA ALA A 202 -2.10 -5.76 5.42
C ALA A 202 -1.50 -4.74 4.48
N LYS A 203 -0.85 -5.23 3.42
CA LYS A 203 -0.40 -4.43 2.28
C LYS A 203 -1.28 -4.77 1.08
N GLY A 204 -1.51 -3.79 0.22
CA GLY A 204 -2.26 -3.98 -0.99
C GLY A 204 -2.54 -2.68 -1.73
N ARG A 205 -3.73 -2.58 -2.32
CA ARG A 205 -4.19 -1.40 -3.07
C ARG A 205 -5.56 -0.95 -2.61
N VAL A 206 -5.85 0.34 -2.69
CA VAL A 206 -7.20 0.86 -2.46
C VAL A 206 -8.04 0.58 -3.69
N GLN A 207 -9.26 0.09 -3.52
CA GLN A 207 -10.24 -0.07 -4.59
C GLN A 207 -11.62 0.37 -4.12
N THR A 208 -12.33 1.08 -5.00
CA THR A 208 -13.71 1.50 -4.74
C THR A 208 -14.64 0.71 -5.65
N ARG A 209 -15.66 0.07 -5.06
CA ARG A 209 -16.70 -0.64 -5.81
C ARG A 209 -18.07 -0.05 -5.51
N SER A 210 -18.93 -0.02 -6.53
CA SER A 210 -20.34 0.27 -6.36
C SER A 210 -21.15 -1.01 -6.39
N TRP A 211 -22.15 -1.10 -5.52
CA TRP A 211 -23.09 -2.21 -5.44
C TRP A 211 -24.49 -1.69 -5.12
N GLU A 212 -25.51 -2.46 -5.46
CA GLU A 212 -26.91 -2.08 -5.23
C GLU A 212 -27.45 -2.84 -4.01
N THR A 213 -28.11 -2.13 -3.11
CA THR A 213 -28.80 -2.78 -1.99
C THR A 213 -30.07 -3.48 -2.49
N GLN A 214 -30.59 -4.42 -1.71
CA GLN A 214 -31.86 -5.09 -2.01
C GLN A 214 -33.05 -4.10 -2.12
N ALA A 215 -32.91 -2.90 -1.56
CA ALA A 215 -33.87 -1.80 -1.66
C ALA A 215 -33.64 -0.89 -2.90
N GLY A 216 -32.80 -1.30 -3.86
CA GLY A 216 -32.53 -0.55 -5.10
C GLY A 216 -31.60 0.66 -4.95
N SER A 217 -30.97 0.84 -3.78
CA SER A 217 -30.10 2.01 -3.53
C SER A 217 -28.65 1.69 -3.90
N LYS A 218 -28.04 2.52 -4.77
CA LYS A 218 -26.62 2.41 -5.10
C LYS A 218 -25.75 2.82 -3.90
N ARG A 219 -24.88 1.92 -3.46
CA ARG A 219 -23.86 2.13 -2.44
C ARG A 219 -22.49 2.06 -3.04
N THR A 220 -21.56 2.78 -2.44
CA THR A 220 -20.15 2.74 -2.80
C THR A 220 -19.35 2.40 -1.56
N THR A 221 -18.43 1.45 -1.70
CA THR A 221 -17.56 1.00 -0.61
C THR A 221 -16.12 1.05 -1.10
N THR A 222 -15.26 1.66 -0.29
CA THR A 222 -13.82 1.68 -0.51
C THR A 222 -13.20 0.59 0.38
N GLU A 223 -12.41 -0.28 -0.22
CA GLU A 223 -11.83 -1.46 0.40
C GLU A 223 -10.33 -1.52 0.06
N VAL A 224 -9.54 -2.19 0.89
CA VAL A 224 -8.14 -2.49 0.62
C VAL A 224 -8.07 -3.91 0.06
N ILE A 225 -7.68 -4.07 -1.19
CA ILE A 225 -7.42 -5.38 -1.78
C ILE A 225 -5.99 -5.77 -1.43
N ALA A 226 -5.83 -6.73 -0.51
CA ALA A 226 -4.55 -7.14 0.00
C ALA A 226 -3.81 -8.05 -0.99
N ASP A 227 -2.53 -7.77 -1.18
CA ASP A 227 -1.57 -8.64 -1.88
C ASP A 227 -0.70 -9.43 -0.89
N SER A 228 -0.52 -8.91 0.32
CA SER A 228 0.26 -9.52 1.39
C SER A 228 -0.36 -9.24 2.74
N VAL A 229 -0.44 -10.28 3.59
CA VAL A 229 -0.91 -10.17 4.97
C VAL A 229 0.12 -10.81 5.89
N CYS A 230 0.50 -10.10 6.95
CA CYS A 230 1.39 -10.59 7.98
C CYS A 230 0.69 -10.55 9.34
N LEU A 231 0.69 -11.69 10.03
CA LEU A 231 0.20 -11.79 11.40
C LEU A 231 1.29 -11.34 12.36
N LEU A 232 1.01 -10.29 13.13
CA LEU A 232 1.98 -9.64 14.01
C LEU A 232 1.89 -10.18 15.44
N GLY A 233 3.01 -10.12 16.16
CA GLY A 233 3.09 -10.57 17.56
C GLY A 233 3.29 -12.07 17.72
N ILE A 234 3.67 -12.77 16.65
CA ILE A 234 4.10 -14.18 16.68
C ILE A 234 5.62 -14.21 16.82
N ALA A 235 6.13 -15.14 17.64
CA ALA A 235 7.56 -15.39 17.74
C ALA A 235 8.08 -15.99 16.42
N SER A 236 9.13 -15.41 15.85
CA SER A 236 9.87 -16.02 14.74
C SER A 236 11.06 -16.80 15.32
N PRO A 237 11.14 -18.13 15.11
CA PRO A 237 12.30 -18.93 15.52
C PRO A 237 13.60 -18.40 14.91
N GLU A 238 13.59 -18.05 13.63
CA GLU A 238 14.75 -17.50 12.91
C GLU A 238 15.23 -16.16 13.51
N ALA A 239 14.28 -15.31 13.93
CA ALA A 239 14.62 -14.07 14.63
C ALA A 239 15.20 -14.36 16.02
N ASN A 240 14.67 -15.35 16.74
CA ASN A 240 15.16 -15.72 18.08
C ASN A 240 16.57 -16.30 18.05
N ASP A 241 16.92 -17.07 17.03
CA ASP A 241 18.27 -17.62 16.85
C ASP A 241 19.32 -16.49 16.70
N SER A 242 18.95 -15.40 16.01
CA SER A 242 19.82 -14.23 15.87
C SER A 242 20.01 -13.44 17.17
N VAL A 243 19.06 -13.51 18.12
CA VAL A 243 19.18 -12.89 19.44
C VAL A 243 20.08 -13.72 20.37
N GLN A 244 20.06 -15.05 20.25
CA GLN A 244 20.92 -15.93 21.04
C GLN A 244 22.38 -15.96 20.56
N ALA A 245 22.64 -15.68 19.28
CA ALA A 245 24.01 -15.63 18.73
C ALA A 245 24.87 -14.48 19.32
N GLY A 246 24.26 -13.43 19.89
CA GLY A 246 24.95 -12.29 20.47
C GLY A 246 25.25 -12.36 21.97
N SER A 247 24.80 -13.41 22.68
CA SER A 247 24.91 -13.53 24.14
C SER A 247 26.00 -14.50 24.62
N THR A 248 26.83 -15.03 23.72
CA THR A 248 28.11 -15.65 24.10
C THR A 248 29.18 -14.56 24.25
N SER A 249 29.13 -13.85 25.37
CA SER A 249 30.29 -13.13 25.89
C SER A 249 31.43 -14.13 26.12
N ALA A 250 32.34 -14.21 25.15
CA ALA A 250 33.59 -14.92 25.31
C ALA A 250 34.34 -14.36 26.54
N PRO A 251 34.82 -15.21 27.47
CA PRO A 251 35.65 -14.73 28.56
C PRO A 251 36.93 -14.12 27.96
N VAL A 252 37.20 -12.86 28.30
CA VAL A 252 38.44 -12.17 27.91
C VAL A 252 39.61 -12.92 28.54
N ALA A 253 40.25 -13.79 27.77
CA ALA A 253 41.52 -14.38 28.15
C ALA A 253 42.59 -13.29 28.12
N GLN A 254 43.05 -12.92 29.31
CA GLN A 254 44.11 -11.95 29.54
C GLN A 254 45.46 -12.51 29.03
N SER A 255 45.88 -12.09 27.84
CA SER A 255 47.21 -12.43 27.31
C SER A 255 48.24 -11.36 27.70
N ALA A 256 49.16 -11.73 28.59
CA ALA A 256 50.42 -11.01 28.84
C ALA A 256 51.47 -11.33 27.75
N PRO A 257 52.46 -10.46 27.50
CA PRO A 257 53.17 -10.41 26.22
C PRO A 257 54.44 -11.27 26.19
N ALA A 258 54.78 -11.81 25.01
CA ALA A 258 56.11 -12.35 24.71
C ALA A 258 56.75 -11.55 23.55
N PRO A 259 58.05 -11.23 23.61
CA PRO A 259 58.73 -10.38 22.64
C PRO A 259 59.35 -11.20 21.51
N VAL A 260 59.32 -10.71 20.27
CA VAL A 260 60.22 -11.19 19.22
C VAL A 260 60.66 -10.04 18.30
N ALA A 261 61.96 -10.01 18.06
CA ALA A 261 62.70 -9.01 17.34
C ALA A 261 62.67 -9.17 15.81
N ALA A 262 62.87 -8.03 15.15
CA ALA A 262 63.62 -7.79 13.90
C ALA A 262 63.31 -8.61 12.61
N ALA A 263 62.58 -7.95 11.70
CA ALA A 263 62.94 -7.58 10.31
C ALA A 263 64.09 -8.33 9.59
N PRO A 264 64.02 -8.57 8.25
CA PRO A 264 63.76 -7.47 7.31
C PRO A 264 63.07 -7.79 5.95
N ALA A 265 62.92 -6.69 5.20
CA ALA A 265 62.97 -6.54 3.75
C ALA A 265 61.64 -6.40 2.98
N ALA A 266 61.58 -5.27 2.29
CA ALA A 266 60.48 -4.72 1.52
C ALA A 266 60.42 -5.28 0.09
N ALA A 267 59.21 -5.38 -0.45
CA ALA A 267 58.95 -5.22 -1.87
C ALA A 267 57.51 -4.71 -2.05
N SER A 268 57.40 -3.63 -2.82
CA SER A 268 56.18 -2.95 -3.24
C SER A 268 55.38 -3.79 -4.25
N ASN A 269 54.04 -3.72 -4.21
CA ASN A 269 53.26 -3.27 -5.37
C ASN A 269 51.77 -3.07 -5.07
N ALA A 270 51.22 -2.13 -5.82
CA ALA A 270 49.90 -1.54 -5.73
C ALA A 270 48.81 -2.34 -6.47
N ALA A 271 47.59 -2.20 -5.93
CA ALA A 271 46.28 -2.09 -6.58
C ALA A 271 45.91 -2.98 -7.78
N GLU A 272 44.90 -3.86 -7.59
CA GLU A 272 43.90 -4.25 -8.61
C GLU A 272 42.70 -4.91 -7.89
N ALA A 273 41.58 -4.22 -7.70
CA ALA A 273 40.39 -4.16 -8.57
C ALA A 273 39.68 -5.51 -8.79
N ALA A 274 38.49 -5.63 -8.16
CA ALA A 274 37.54 -6.73 -8.23
C ALA A 274 36.57 -6.57 -9.42
N ALA A 275 36.14 -7.70 -10.02
CA ALA A 275 34.97 -7.91 -10.92
C ALA A 275 35.29 -9.13 -11.84
N VAL A 276 34.45 -10.11 -12.24
CA VAL A 276 33.02 -10.47 -12.13
C VAL A 276 32.96 -12.00 -12.32
N ALA A 277 32.11 -12.73 -11.59
CA ALA A 277 31.81 -14.14 -11.88
C ALA A 277 30.52 -14.25 -12.72
N SER A 278 30.60 -15.02 -13.79
CA SER A 278 29.60 -15.28 -14.84
C SER A 278 28.43 -16.17 -14.37
N VAL A 279 27.21 -15.80 -14.76
CA VAL A 279 25.99 -16.61 -14.64
C VAL A 279 25.81 -17.48 -15.91
N PRO A 280 25.52 -18.79 -15.81
CA PRO A 280 25.29 -19.63 -16.97
C PRO A 280 23.86 -19.51 -17.55
N GLU A 281 23.79 -19.70 -18.86
CA GLU A 281 22.61 -19.65 -19.72
C GLU A 281 21.82 -20.97 -19.64
N VAL A 282 20.50 -20.89 -19.50
CA VAL A 282 19.60 -22.06 -19.55
C VAL A 282 18.63 -21.88 -20.72
N SER A 283 18.79 -22.73 -21.72
CA SER A 283 17.92 -22.86 -22.89
C SER A 283 16.74 -23.78 -22.60
N TYR A 284 15.51 -23.35 -22.92
CA TYR A 284 14.34 -24.24 -22.98
C TYR A 284 13.81 -24.30 -24.41
N THR A 285 14.01 -25.45 -25.04
CA THR A 285 13.27 -25.88 -26.23
C THR A 285 12.15 -26.81 -25.77
N SER A 286 10.91 -26.46 -26.06
CA SER A 286 9.82 -27.44 -26.11
C SER A 286 8.77 -27.00 -27.12
N ASP A 287 8.81 -27.64 -28.28
CA ASP A 287 7.77 -27.63 -29.31
C ASP A 287 6.44 -28.12 -28.71
N VAL A 288 5.40 -27.31 -28.84
CA VAL A 288 4.01 -27.75 -28.63
C VAL A 288 3.30 -27.71 -29.98
N LYS A 289 2.88 -28.88 -30.45
CA LYS A 289 2.20 -29.09 -31.74
C LYS A 289 0.73 -28.67 -31.64
N ALA A 290 0.19 -28.14 -32.73
CA ALA A 290 -1.14 -27.54 -32.84
C ALA A 290 -2.35 -28.52 -32.73
N GLU A 291 -2.14 -29.72 -32.20
CA GLU A 291 -3.15 -30.77 -32.08
C GLU A 291 -3.73 -30.90 -30.66
N ASP A 292 -3.16 -30.18 -29.67
CA ASP A 292 -3.53 -30.26 -28.25
C ASP A 292 -4.43 -29.09 -27.79
N LEU A 293 -5.29 -28.59 -28.70
CA LEU A 293 -6.32 -27.59 -28.41
C LEU A 293 -7.69 -28.28 -28.24
N PRO A 294 -8.22 -28.41 -27.01
CA PRO A 294 -9.63 -28.73 -26.83
C PRO A 294 -10.50 -27.46 -26.94
N PHE A 295 -11.59 -27.63 -27.69
CA PHE A 295 -12.70 -26.72 -28.03
C PHE A 295 -13.23 -25.83 -26.91
#